data_AF-A0A7C4JYN6-F1
#
_entry.id   AF-A0A7C4JYN6-F1
#
_cell.length_a   1.000
_cell.length_b   1.000
_cell.length_c   1.000
_cell.angle_alpha   90.00
_cell.angle_beta   90.00
_cell.angle_gamma   90.00
#
_symmetry.space_group_name_H-M   'P 1'
#
loop_
_entity.id
_entity.type
_entity.pdbx_description
1 polymer ?
#
loop_
_entity_poly.entity_id
_entity_poly.type
_entity_poly.pdbx_seq_one_letter_code
_entity_poly.pdbx_strand_id
1 'polypeptide(L)'
;MLAAVFYGCEKEPLRQEPNTPKEPSAEGMIKLGKRLENPFTVENMQKAYNNLVKQGAVKSGLEISPTHQYIRFLPSDMEQFDQLELDTLNAMFDYPLDYEIEEGGTYYYDPELNPEVNPYSWQYVVLPINKPVPNIPHEKIADLVLDISAVEKSPERAAALWDMLETGALRLTGNLNEKESATKGRWTPSGRITVWDDVVGRQIPLQGVKVRARWWFFWETGFTDSNGNYTVSGTFKGGRKVNYSIIWERSNWDIREEDWGQAYYNGPKKDTEWNLDITSDKSLRYATIHRALLNYYYGDRLGLRTPYSPSVLKPKLKVGYYHHDHWRDINGSAIPFRENLTIPHVCIYGKDGSGYWSTTDFIYATTCHEVAHVSHWEMVGEGAFALIWLNPKTRIIPESWAEAVSWQLTRNEYKRFGDFALSSADFNFSKQVWSNNMNKYYTPIFIDLIDNINQRVKYSGSLNYPNDNVTGYTVAKLEQLLYAFMDLDLLEATLLVNKPSGVTNESIKELVGFYKNL
;
A
#
# COMPACT_ATOMS: atom_id res chain seq x y z
N MET A 1 8.48 -21.86 -21.52
CA MET A 1 7.94 -21.34 -20.25
C MET A 1 6.43 -21.46 -20.35
N LEU A 2 5.82 -22.48 -19.75
CA LEU A 2 4.36 -22.59 -19.72
C LEU A 2 3.85 -21.56 -18.72
N ALA A 3 3.27 -20.47 -19.20
CA ALA A 3 2.56 -19.52 -18.34
C ALA A 3 1.30 -20.22 -17.80
N ALA A 4 1.37 -20.72 -16.57
CA ALA A 4 0.20 -21.16 -15.84
C ALA A 4 -0.56 -19.90 -15.40
N VAL A 5 -1.78 -19.72 -15.92
CA VAL A 5 -2.68 -18.65 -15.49
C VAL A 5 -3.43 -19.17 -14.25
N PHE A 6 -3.20 -18.53 -13.10
CA PHE A 6 -3.86 -18.89 -11.85
C PHE A 6 -5.25 -18.23 -11.86
N TYR A 7 -6.30 -19.05 -11.80
CA TYR A 7 -7.68 -18.59 -11.73
C TYR A 7 -7.94 -17.89 -10.39
N GLY A 8 -8.41 -16.64 -10.42
CA GLY A 8 -8.70 -15.84 -9.21
C GLY A 8 -9.78 -16.42 -8.29
N CYS A 9 -9.98 -15.78 -7.14
CA CYS A 9 -10.80 -16.33 -6.06
C CYS A 9 -12.30 -16.06 -6.24
N GLU A 10 -13.10 -17.13 -6.28
CA GLU A 10 -14.56 -17.08 -6.52
C GLU A 10 -15.38 -16.83 -5.24
N LYS A 11 -16.58 -16.27 -5.45
CA LYS A 11 -17.48 -15.57 -4.51
C LYS A 11 -17.76 -16.22 -3.14
N GLU A 12 -17.85 -15.35 -2.13
CA GLU A 12 -18.89 -15.38 -1.09
C GLU A 12 -19.94 -14.29 -1.35
N PRO A 13 -21.21 -14.46 -0.95
CA PRO A 13 -22.25 -13.45 -1.14
C PRO A 13 -21.95 -12.16 -0.35
N LEU A 14 -22.00 -11.01 -1.04
CA LEU A 14 -21.55 -9.72 -0.51
C LEU A 14 -22.69 -8.86 0.03
N ARG A 15 -22.31 -7.99 0.98
CA ARG A 15 -23.19 -7.01 1.62
C ARG A 15 -22.92 -5.61 1.08
N GLN A 16 -23.99 -4.84 0.96
CA GLN A 16 -24.00 -3.48 0.42
C GLN A 16 -23.40 -2.47 1.42
N GLU A 17 -22.63 -1.51 0.92
CA GLU A 17 -22.24 -0.32 1.69
C GLU A 17 -23.49 0.41 2.22
N PRO A 18 -23.48 0.87 3.49
CA PRO A 18 -24.44 1.85 3.96
C PRO A 18 -24.30 3.17 3.18
N ASN A 19 -25.38 3.95 3.08
CA ASN A 19 -25.31 5.33 2.55
C ASN A 19 -24.52 6.23 3.53
N THR A 20 -23.19 6.26 3.37
CA THR A 20 -22.30 7.13 4.17
C THR A 20 -22.36 8.57 3.64
N PRO A 21 -22.38 9.59 4.52
CA PRO A 21 -22.32 10.99 4.09
C PRO A 21 -21.04 11.26 3.29
N LYS A 22 -21.20 11.73 2.04
CA LYS A 22 -20.09 12.14 1.18
C LYS A 22 -19.58 13.52 1.62
N GLU A 23 -18.60 13.57 2.51
CA GLU A 23 -17.71 14.73 2.54
C GLU A 23 -16.72 14.62 1.37
N PRO A 24 -16.33 15.74 0.72
CA PRO A 24 -15.49 15.67 -0.46
C PRO A 24 -14.07 15.28 -0.07
N SER A 25 -13.72 13.99 -0.21
CA SER A 25 -12.32 13.62 -0.40
C SER A 25 -11.86 14.12 -1.77
N ALA A 26 -10.64 14.64 -1.87
CA ALA A 26 -10.06 15.11 -3.12
C ALA A 26 -9.62 13.88 -3.94
N GLU A 27 -10.60 13.21 -4.55
CA GLU A 27 -10.40 12.07 -5.45
C GLU A 27 -10.17 12.54 -6.89
N GLY A 28 -9.55 11.67 -7.69
CA GLY A 28 -9.39 11.88 -9.13
C GLY A 28 -8.10 12.62 -9.50
N MET A 29 -8.08 13.22 -10.69
CA MET A 29 -6.88 13.84 -11.24
C MET A 29 -6.54 15.15 -10.53
N ILE A 30 -5.28 15.32 -10.13
CA ILE A 30 -4.75 16.59 -9.61
C ILE A 30 -4.99 17.69 -10.64
N LYS A 31 -5.44 18.87 -10.17
CA LYS A 31 -5.55 20.07 -11.02
C LYS A 31 -4.34 20.95 -10.79
N LEU A 32 -3.51 21.06 -11.83
CA LEU A 32 -2.39 21.98 -11.85
C LEU A 32 -2.84 23.37 -12.28
N GLY A 33 -2.30 24.38 -11.61
CA GLY A 33 -2.44 25.78 -11.98
C GLY A 33 -1.33 26.22 -12.92
N LYS A 34 -0.92 27.48 -12.81
CA LYS A 34 0.18 28.00 -13.63
C LYS A 34 1.53 27.35 -13.30
N ARG A 35 2.40 27.29 -14.30
CA ARG A 35 3.82 27.03 -14.10
C ARG A 35 4.45 28.18 -13.32
N LEU A 36 5.23 27.85 -12.30
CA LEU A 36 5.98 28.78 -11.47
C LEU A 36 7.40 28.96 -12.04
N GLU A 37 7.93 30.17 -11.94
CA GLU A 37 9.35 30.40 -12.24
C GLU A 37 10.20 29.72 -11.16
N ASN A 38 11.01 28.74 -11.55
CA ASN A 38 11.77 27.93 -10.59
C ASN A 38 12.93 28.73 -9.94
N PRO A 39 12.91 28.97 -8.61
CA PRO A 39 13.96 29.73 -7.93
C PRO A 39 15.28 28.95 -7.83
N PHE A 40 15.26 27.63 -7.92
CA PHE A 40 16.41 26.76 -7.70
C PHE A 40 17.20 26.43 -8.96
N THR A 41 16.83 26.98 -10.12
CA THR A 41 17.67 26.84 -11.32
C THR A 41 19.02 27.51 -11.09
N VAL A 42 20.08 26.98 -11.71
CA VAL A 42 21.42 27.59 -11.65
C VAL A 42 21.36 29.07 -12.05
N GLU A 43 20.57 29.41 -13.06
CA GLU A 43 20.39 30.79 -13.52
C GLU A 43 19.83 31.70 -12.42
N ASN A 44 18.72 31.31 -11.78
CA ASN A 44 18.07 32.16 -10.78
C ASN A 44 18.88 32.24 -9.47
N MET A 45 19.56 31.17 -9.10
CA MET A 45 20.50 31.15 -7.98
C MET A 45 21.73 32.03 -8.25
N GLN A 46 22.26 32.01 -9.47
CA GLN A 46 23.36 32.90 -9.89
C GLN A 46 22.92 34.37 -9.92
N LYS A 47 21.71 34.67 -10.39
CA LYS A 47 21.14 36.03 -10.33
C LYS A 47 21.00 36.50 -8.88
N ALA A 48 20.50 35.65 -7.98
CA ALA A 48 20.39 35.94 -6.55
C ALA A 48 21.76 36.23 -5.92
N TYR A 49 22.75 35.37 -6.17
CA TYR A 49 24.13 35.56 -5.71
C TYR A 49 24.73 36.88 -6.21
N ASN A 50 24.60 37.18 -7.51
CA ASN A 50 25.10 38.41 -8.10
C ASN A 50 24.49 39.66 -7.44
N ASN A 51 23.21 39.60 -7.06
CA ASN A 51 22.54 40.69 -6.34
C ASN A 51 23.08 40.85 -4.92
N LEU A 52 23.34 39.75 -4.20
CA LEU A 52 23.96 39.79 -2.86
C LEU A 52 25.37 40.38 -2.91
N VAL A 53 26.16 40.04 -3.94
CA VAL A 53 27.49 40.62 -4.17
C VAL A 53 27.41 42.11 -4.42
N LYS A 54 26.48 42.56 -5.29
CA LYS A 54 26.27 44.00 -5.57
C LYS A 54 25.84 44.79 -4.31
N GLN A 55 25.11 44.15 -3.41
CA GLN A 55 24.69 44.73 -2.13
C GLN A 55 25.79 44.70 -1.04
N GLY A 56 26.94 44.07 -1.32
CA GLY A 56 28.02 43.88 -0.35
C GLY A 56 27.69 42.88 0.77
N ALA A 57 26.60 42.10 0.63
CA ALA A 57 26.19 41.10 1.62
C ALA A 57 27.08 39.84 1.57
N VAL A 58 27.64 39.53 0.40
CA VAL A 58 28.54 38.39 0.17
C VAL A 58 29.73 38.84 -0.69
N LYS A 59 30.91 38.25 -0.49
CA LYS A 59 32.10 38.53 -1.33
C LYS A 59 31.96 37.85 -2.69
N SER A 60 32.50 38.48 -3.73
CA SER A 60 32.67 37.84 -5.04
C SER A 60 33.67 36.68 -4.99
N GLY A 61 33.62 35.79 -5.99
CA GLY A 61 34.57 34.68 -6.15
C GLY A 61 33.98 33.28 -6.00
N LEU A 62 32.72 33.16 -5.55
CA LEU A 62 31.99 31.90 -5.55
C LEU A 62 31.35 31.61 -6.91
N GLU A 63 31.51 30.38 -7.40
CA GLU A 63 30.87 29.86 -8.62
C GLU A 63 29.62 29.05 -8.25
N ILE A 64 28.46 29.46 -8.77
CA ILE A 64 27.22 28.71 -8.59
C ILE A 64 27.17 27.61 -9.65
N SER A 65 27.39 26.37 -9.23
CA SER A 65 27.37 25.19 -10.09
C SER A 65 26.20 24.28 -9.75
N PRO A 66 25.73 23.46 -10.71
CA PRO A 66 24.64 22.54 -10.46
C PRO A 66 25.02 21.45 -9.46
N THR A 67 24.09 21.14 -8.56
CA THR A 67 24.21 20.02 -7.61
C THR A 67 23.24 18.90 -7.92
N HIS A 68 22.12 19.23 -8.56
CA HIS A 68 21.09 18.28 -8.94
C HIS A 68 20.57 18.58 -10.35
N GLN A 69 19.86 17.62 -10.92
CA GLN A 69 19.16 17.72 -12.19
C GLN A 69 17.71 17.34 -11.96
N TYR A 70 16.81 18.16 -12.47
CA TYR A 70 15.38 17.89 -12.49
C TYR A 70 15.03 17.27 -13.84
N ILE A 71 14.61 16.00 -13.80
CA ILE A 71 14.40 15.16 -14.98
C ILE A 71 12.99 14.59 -14.91
N ARG A 72 12.33 14.45 -16.07
CA ARG A 72 11.13 13.63 -16.21
C ARG A 72 11.43 12.42 -17.08
N PHE A 73 10.99 11.25 -16.64
CA PHE A 73 11.11 9.97 -17.34
C PHE A 73 9.73 9.57 -17.88
N LEU A 74 9.69 9.01 -19.08
CA LEU A 74 8.49 8.45 -19.68
C LEU A 74 8.68 6.93 -19.83
N PRO A 75 8.43 6.15 -18.76
CA PRO A 75 8.52 4.70 -18.83
C PRO A 75 7.50 4.16 -19.84
N SER A 76 7.92 3.22 -20.68
CA SER A 76 7.03 2.56 -21.64
C SER A 76 6.30 1.34 -21.06
N ASP A 77 6.80 0.80 -19.95
CA ASP A 77 6.39 -0.46 -19.34
C ASP A 77 6.74 -0.49 -17.84
N MET A 78 6.27 -1.52 -17.12
CA MET A 78 6.54 -1.64 -15.68
C MET A 78 7.99 -1.93 -15.39
N GLU A 79 8.73 -2.60 -16.28
CA GLU A 79 10.13 -2.90 -16.01
C GLU A 79 10.92 -1.58 -15.87
N GLN A 80 10.68 -0.63 -16.77
CA GLN A 80 11.23 0.71 -16.66
C GLN A 80 10.68 1.47 -15.46
N PHE A 81 9.39 1.36 -15.16
CA PHE A 81 8.81 2.00 -13.98
C PHE A 81 9.43 1.49 -12.66
N ASP A 82 9.57 0.17 -12.52
CA ASP A 82 10.19 -0.50 -11.38
C ASP A 82 11.67 -0.16 -11.25
N GLN A 83 12.39 -0.02 -12.37
CA GLN A 83 13.78 0.45 -12.36
C GLN A 83 13.90 1.83 -11.72
N LEU A 84 12.92 2.73 -11.93
CA LEU A 84 12.89 4.03 -11.27
C LEU A 84 12.59 3.91 -9.77
N GLU A 85 11.73 2.98 -9.36
CA GLU A 85 11.35 2.79 -7.94
C GLU A 85 12.40 2.04 -7.11
N LEU A 86 13.12 1.09 -7.71
CA LEU A 86 14.19 0.34 -7.04
C LEU A 86 15.34 1.26 -6.60
N ASP A 87 15.47 2.42 -7.23
CA ASP A 87 16.41 3.46 -6.82
C ASP A 87 15.88 4.24 -5.60
N THR A 88 15.99 3.59 -4.44
CA THR A 88 15.54 4.09 -3.12
C THR A 88 16.08 5.45 -2.70
N LEU A 89 17.08 5.98 -3.41
CA LEU A 89 17.68 7.28 -3.12
C LEU A 89 16.89 8.45 -3.73
N ASN A 90 15.90 8.20 -4.60
CA ASN A 90 15.14 9.28 -5.22
C ASN A 90 13.66 9.20 -4.85
N ALA A 91 13.05 10.35 -4.54
CA ALA A 91 11.60 10.44 -4.53
C ALA A 91 11.10 10.64 -5.96
N MET A 92 10.14 9.81 -6.35
CA MET A 92 9.39 9.96 -7.59
C MET A 92 8.09 10.73 -7.33
N PHE A 93 7.66 11.48 -8.34
CA PHE A 93 6.39 12.20 -8.35
C PHE A 93 5.71 12.00 -9.69
N ASP A 94 4.41 11.82 -9.67
CA ASP A 94 3.57 11.67 -10.86
C ASP A 94 3.17 13.01 -11.48
N TYR A 95 3.56 14.14 -10.87
CA TYR A 95 3.26 15.51 -11.35
C TYR A 95 4.50 16.43 -11.31
N PRO A 96 4.54 17.48 -12.14
CA PRO A 96 5.65 18.42 -12.18
C PRO A 96 5.76 19.25 -10.88
N LEU A 97 7.01 19.44 -10.43
CA LEU A 97 7.32 20.09 -9.16
C LEU A 97 7.26 21.62 -9.20
N ASP A 98 7.34 22.20 -10.39
CA ASP A 98 7.36 23.64 -10.71
C ASP A 98 5.98 24.19 -11.13
N TYR A 99 4.89 23.56 -10.69
CA TYR A 99 3.52 24.03 -10.92
C TYR A 99 2.78 24.30 -9.61
N GLU A 100 1.79 25.19 -9.66
CA GLU A 100 0.77 25.29 -8.62
C GLU A 100 -0.10 24.02 -8.62
N ILE A 101 -0.49 23.57 -7.43
CA ILE A 101 -1.51 22.53 -7.26
C ILE A 101 -2.74 23.26 -6.73
N GLU A 102 -3.72 23.48 -7.60
CA GLU A 102 -4.96 24.17 -7.26
C GLU A 102 -5.89 23.24 -6.48
N GLU A 103 -5.95 21.98 -6.92
CA GLU A 103 -6.74 20.93 -6.28
C GLU A 103 -5.93 19.65 -6.18
N GLY A 104 -6.01 19.01 -5.02
CA GLY A 104 -5.44 17.69 -4.76
C GLY A 104 -6.14 16.58 -5.58
N GLY A 105 -5.65 15.36 -5.44
CA GLY A 105 -6.14 14.21 -6.22
C GLY A 105 -5.37 12.94 -5.91
N THR A 106 -5.76 11.81 -6.49
CA THR A 106 -5.07 10.52 -6.32
C THR A 106 -4.02 10.23 -7.39
N TYR A 107 -4.07 10.93 -8.53
CA TYR A 107 -3.10 10.78 -9.62
C TYR A 107 -2.95 12.05 -10.47
N TYR A 108 -1.88 12.15 -11.25
CA TYR A 108 -1.77 13.07 -12.38
C TYR A 108 -1.42 12.34 -13.67
N TYR A 109 -2.13 12.65 -14.75
CA TYR A 109 -1.81 12.20 -16.10
C TYR A 109 -1.59 13.42 -16.99
N ASP A 110 -0.44 13.50 -17.66
CA ASP A 110 -0.13 14.62 -18.54
C ASP A 110 -1.11 14.65 -19.73
N PRO A 111 -1.92 15.71 -19.88
CA PRO A 111 -2.94 15.78 -20.93
C PRO A 111 -2.36 15.86 -22.34
N GLU A 112 -1.07 16.09 -22.50
CA GLU A 112 -0.39 16.05 -23.81
C GLU A 112 -0.06 14.62 -24.27
N LEU A 113 -0.15 13.62 -23.38
CA LEU A 113 0.09 12.21 -23.69
C LEU A 113 -1.21 11.51 -24.12
N ASN A 114 -1.08 10.50 -24.97
CA ASN A 114 -2.21 9.65 -25.33
C ASN A 114 -2.21 8.39 -24.44
N PRO A 115 -3.23 8.16 -23.58
CA PRO A 115 -3.28 7.01 -22.68
C PRO A 115 -3.33 5.65 -23.41
N GLU A 116 -3.77 5.60 -24.67
CA GLU A 116 -3.74 4.38 -25.47
C GLU A 116 -2.32 4.00 -25.93
N VAL A 117 -1.42 4.98 -26.00
CA VAL A 117 -0.02 4.82 -26.44
C VAL A 117 0.95 4.85 -25.25
N ASN A 118 0.63 5.66 -24.25
CA ASN A 118 1.43 5.95 -23.08
C ASN A 118 0.66 5.47 -21.83
N PRO A 119 0.86 4.21 -21.40
CA PRO A 119 0.21 3.71 -20.19
C PRO A 119 0.69 4.44 -18.93
N TYR A 120 1.85 5.12 -19.00
CA TYR A 120 2.39 5.97 -17.95
C TYR A 120 2.40 7.43 -18.35
N SER A 121 2.12 8.27 -17.36
CA SER A 121 2.48 9.69 -17.39
C SER A 121 3.96 9.87 -17.05
N TRP A 122 4.46 11.08 -17.28
CA TRP A 122 5.79 11.51 -16.87
C TRP A 122 6.03 11.27 -15.37
N GLN A 123 7.16 10.65 -15.04
CA GLN A 123 7.65 10.47 -13.69
C GLN A 123 8.76 11.48 -13.42
N TYR A 124 8.53 12.38 -12.47
CA TYR A 124 9.40 13.50 -12.14
C TYR A 124 10.36 13.12 -11.01
N VAL A 125 11.65 13.32 -11.25
CA VAL A 125 12.73 12.90 -10.36
C VAL A 125 13.78 14.01 -10.24
N VAL A 126 14.38 14.14 -9.05
CA VAL A 126 15.53 15.01 -8.79
C VAL A 126 16.73 14.14 -8.49
N LEU A 127 17.77 14.21 -9.32
CA LEU A 127 18.98 13.40 -9.21
C LEU A 127 20.20 14.26 -8.90
N PRO A 128 21.10 13.87 -7.98
CA PRO A 128 22.43 14.50 -7.87
C PRO A 128 23.22 14.41 -9.18
N ILE A 129 24.03 15.42 -9.54
CA ILE A 129 24.72 15.44 -10.86
C ILE A 129 25.67 14.25 -11.08
N ASN A 130 26.17 13.67 -9.99
CA ASN A 130 27.13 12.57 -10.00
C ASN A 130 26.46 11.19 -10.09
N LYS A 131 25.12 11.16 -10.14
CA LYS A 131 24.35 9.93 -10.21
C LYS A 131 24.07 9.57 -11.68
N PRO A 132 24.30 8.32 -12.10
CA PRO A 132 23.94 7.88 -13.43
C PRO A 132 22.44 8.05 -13.69
N VAL A 133 22.10 8.60 -14.84
CA VAL A 133 20.71 8.72 -15.31
C VAL A 133 20.28 7.36 -15.87
N PRO A 134 19.16 6.77 -15.40
CA PRO A 134 18.62 5.53 -15.96
C PRO A 134 18.40 5.60 -17.47
N ASN A 135 18.62 4.48 -18.17
CA ASN A 135 18.42 4.38 -19.62
C ASN A 135 16.93 4.17 -19.96
N ILE A 136 16.12 5.14 -19.60
CA ILE A 136 14.67 5.23 -19.86
C ILE A 136 14.44 6.52 -20.64
N PRO A 137 13.48 6.58 -21.60
CA PRO A 137 13.17 7.83 -22.30
C PRO A 137 12.96 8.97 -21.31
N HIS A 138 13.71 10.07 -21.45
CA HIS A 138 13.70 11.14 -20.47
C HIS A 138 14.05 12.50 -21.05
N GLU A 139 13.67 13.53 -20.31
CA GLU A 139 13.99 14.92 -20.61
C GLU A 139 14.53 15.61 -19.37
N LYS A 140 15.69 16.27 -19.52
CA LYS A 140 16.21 17.16 -18.49
C LYS A 140 15.45 18.49 -18.55
N ILE A 141 14.74 18.81 -17.48
CA ILE A 141 13.95 20.03 -17.34
C ILE A 141 14.84 21.21 -16.92
N ALA A 142 15.70 20.99 -15.92
CA ALA A 142 16.60 22.03 -15.40
C ALA A 142 17.79 21.45 -14.63
N ASP A 143 18.89 22.17 -14.65
CA ASP A 143 19.96 21.99 -13.66
C ASP A 143 19.65 22.85 -12.41
N LEU A 144 19.79 22.25 -11.22
CA LEU A 144 19.36 22.81 -9.95
C LEU A 144 20.53 23.01 -8.96
N VAL A 145 20.36 23.98 -8.06
CA VAL A 145 21.21 24.19 -6.88
C VAL A 145 20.37 23.96 -5.63
N LEU A 146 20.51 22.79 -5.01
CA LEU A 146 19.78 22.40 -3.79
C LEU A 146 20.70 22.22 -2.58
N ASP A 147 22.01 22.23 -2.80
CA ASP A 147 23.04 22.19 -1.78
C ASP A 147 24.18 23.13 -2.19
N ILE A 148 24.82 23.79 -1.22
CA ILE A 148 26.00 24.64 -1.44
C ILE A 148 27.18 24.24 -0.54
N SER A 149 27.05 23.14 0.21
CA SER A 149 28.09 22.61 1.10
C SER A 149 29.38 22.23 0.35
N ALA A 150 29.27 21.90 -0.94
CA ALA A 150 30.42 21.66 -1.80
C ALA A 150 31.25 22.93 -2.07
N VAL A 151 30.63 24.11 -1.96
CA VAL A 151 31.23 25.40 -2.32
C VAL A 151 31.66 26.19 -1.09
N GLU A 152 30.95 26.03 0.04
CA GLU A 152 31.35 26.56 1.35
C GLU A 152 31.47 25.41 2.36
N LYS A 153 32.72 25.12 2.76
CA LYS A 153 33.03 23.96 3.63
C LYS A 153 32.71 24.20 5.10
N SER A 154 32.58 25.46 5.54
CA SER A 154 32.10 25.76 6.90
C SER A 154 30.58 25.56 6.94
N PRO A 155 30.07 24.62 7.76
CA PRO A 155 28.64 24.36 7.84
C PRO A 155 27.83 25.61 8.24
N GLU A 156 28.35 26.44 9.14
CA GLU A 156 27.66 27.65 9.60
C GLU A 156 27.58 28.69 8.47
N ARG A 157 28.67 28.89 7.72
CA ARG A 157 28.70 29.82 6.59
C ARG A 157 27.87 29.32 5.42
N ALA A 158 27.88 28.02 5.14
CA ALA A 158 27.03 27.41 4.13
C ALA A 158 25.55 27.59 4.47
N ALA A 159 25.15 27.33 5.72
CA ALA A 159 23.78 27.57 6.15
C ALA A 159 23.36 29.04 6.00
N ALA A 160 24.22 29.99 6.39
CA ALA A 160 23.93 31.41 6.26
C ALA A 160 23.87 31.87 4.79
N LEU A 161 24.79 31.40 3.95
CA LEU A 161 24.80 31.71 2.52
C LEU A 161 23.58 31.12 1.81
N TRP A 162 23.22 29.88 2.15
CA TRP A 162 22.02 29.22 1.61
C TRP A 162 20.77 30.03 1.93
N ASP A 163 20.63 30.48 3.19
CA ASP A 163 19.50 31.28 3.64
C ASP A 163 19.31 32.55 2.79
N MET A 164 20.40 33.27 2.53
CA MET A 164 20.39 34.49 1.71
C MET A 164 20.10 34.21 0.24
N LEU A 165 20.74 33.18 -0.35
CA LEU A 165 20.56 32.82 -1.76
C LEU A 165 19.14 32.36 -2.04
N GLU A 166 18.64 31.44 -1.24
CA GLU A 166 17.29 30.89 -1.36
C GLU A 166 16.25 32.02 -1.22
N THR A 167 16.39 32.89 -0.22
CA THR A 167 15.48 34.03 -0.04
C THR A 167 15.55 35.01 -1.21
N GLY A 168 16.75 35.29 -1.71
CA GLY A 168 16.98 36.15 -2.87
C GLY A 168 16.33 35.57 -4.14
N ALA A 169 16.52 34.28 -4.40
CA ALA A 169 15.99 33.59 -5.57
C ALA A 169 14.45 33.48 -5.53
N LEU A 170 13.88 33.15 -4.36
CA LEU A 170 12.43 33.17 -4.15
C LEU A 170 11.84 34.57 -4.42
N ARG A 171 12.51 35.63 -3.95
CA ARG A 171 12.05 37.00 -4.20
C ARG A 171 12.12 37.38 -5.68
N LEU A 172 13.22 37.03 -6.36
CA LEU A 172 13.41 37.33 -7.78
C LEU A 172 12.35 36.68 -8.66
N THR A 173 11.93 35.47 -8.31
CA THR A 173 10.94 34.67 -9.06
C THR A 173 9.50 34.90 -8.60
N GLY A 174 9.27 35.83 -7.66
CA GLY A 174 7.93 36.11 -7.13
C GLY A 174 7.33 35.00 -6.26
N ASN A 175 8.15 34.06 -5.76
CA ASN A 175 7.73 32.92 -4.97
C ASN A 175 7.97 33.09 -3.45
N LEU A 176 8.49 34.23 -3.02
CA LEU A 176 8.65 34.53 -1.60
C LEU A 176 7.30 34.97 -1.01
N ASN A 177 6.74 34.18 -0.11
CA ASN A 177 5.49 34.50 0.58
C ASN A 177 5.70 35.70 1.53
N GLU A 178 4.78 36.66 1.57
CA GLU A 178 4.83 37.83 2.46
C GLU A 178 4.92 37.43 3.95
N LYS A 179 4.37 36.26 4.30
CA LYS A 179 4.45 35.70 5.65
C LYS A 179 5.76 34.98 5.94
N GLU A 180 6.62 34.75 4.96
CA GLU A 180 7.98 34.24 5.16
C GLU A 180 8.89 35.38 5.62
N SER A 181 9.50 35.20 6.79
CA SER A 181 10.48 36.14 7.34
C SER A 181 11.70 35.35 7.79
N ALA A 182 12.89 35.90 7.58
CA ALA A 182 14.14 35.37 8.15
C ALA A 182 14.09 35.26 9.69
N THR A 183 13.16 35.98 10.35
CA THR A 183 12.95 35.92 11.80
C THR A 183 11.98 34.84 12.26
N LYS A 184 11.23 34.19 11.36
CA LYS A 184 10.32 33.09 11.74
C LYS A 184 11.11 31.80 11.92
N GLY A 185 10.91 31.17 13.08
CA GLY A 185 11.44 29.85 13.36
C GLY A 185 11.00 28.81 12.33
N ARG A 186 11.74 27.71 12.29
CA ARG A 186 11.37 26.54 11.49
C ARG A 186 10.17 25.85 12.13
N TRP A 187 9.34 25.18 11.32
CA TRP A 187 8.19 24.42 11.77
C TRP A 187 8.25 22.99 11.23
N THR A 188 7.60 22.07 11.94
CA THR A 188 7.56 20.65 11.59
C THR A 188 6.14 20.31 11.14
N PRO A 189 5.94 19.89 9.88
CA PRO A 189 4.65 19.39 9.41
C PRO A 189 4.14 18.20 10.23
N SER A 190 2.88 18.28 10.64
CA SER A 190 2.20 17.29 11.48
C SER A 190 0.71 17.24 11.16
N GLY A 191 0.00 16.32 11.80
CA GLY A 191 -1.45 16.23 11.72
C GLY A 191 -1.95 14.86 12.12
N ARG A 192 -3.19 14.55 11.73
CA ARG A 192 -3.87 13.30 12.05
C ARG A 192 -4.68 12.77 10.88
N ILE A 193 -4.51 11.48 10.58
CA ILE A 193 -5.23 10.79 9.51
C ILE A 193 -6.15 9.72 10.11
N THR A 194 -7.42 9.71 9.69
CA THR A 194 -8.40 8.68 10.05
C THR A 194 -9.06 8.07 8.82
N VAL A 195 -9.69 6.92 9.00
CA VAL A 195 -10.42 6.21 7.94
C VAL A 195 -11.75 5.67 8.47
N TRP A 196 -12.80 5.73 7.64
CA TRP A 196 -14.09 5.12 7.94
C TRP A 196 -13.97 3.58 7.95
N ASP A 197 -14.74 2.94 8.82
CA ASP A 197 -14.87 1.48 8.83
C ASP A 197 -16.36 1.12 8.99
N ASP A 198 -16.86 0.29 8.07
CA ASP A 198 -18.28 -0.05 7.97
C ASP A 198 -18.75 -0.91 9.16
N VAL A 199 -17.91 -1.81 9.66
CA VAL A 199 -18.22 -2.71 10.78
C VAL A 199 -18.22 -1.94 12.10
N VAL A 200 -17.25 -1.04 12.28
CA VAL A 200 -17.20 -0.19 13.50
C VAL A 200 -18.22 0.95 13.41
N GLY A 201 -18.63 1.36 12.21
CA GLY A 201 -19.61 2.41 11.95
C GLY A 201 -19.13 3.82 12.31
N ARG A 202 -17.80 4.07 12.25
CA ARG A 202 -17.18 5.36 12.56
C ARG A 202 -15.79 5.52 11.98
N GLN A 203 -15.26 6.75 12.04
CA GLN A 203 -13.84 7.02 11.81
C GLN A 203 -12.97 6.34 12.87
N ILE A 204 -11.93 5.65 12.41
CA ILE A 204 -10.89 5.01 13.23
C ILE A 204 -9.50 5.57 12.87
N PRO A 205 -8.56 5.59 13.83
CA PRO A 205 -7.17 5.96 13.54
C PRO A 205 -6.54 5.14 12.42
N LEU A 206 -5.90 5.81 11.45
CA LEU A 206 -5.18 5.13 10.38
C LEU A 206 -3.69 5.07 10.70
N GLN A 207 -3.22 3.94 11.23
CA GLN A 207 -1.84 3.75 11.66
C GLN A 207 -0.88 3.43 10.50
N GLY A 208 0.37 3.86 10.64
CA GLY A 208 1.49 3.43 9.82
C GLY A 208 1.50 3.95 8.38
N VAL A 209 0.63 4.87 8.01
CA VAL A 209 0.58 5.46 6.67
C VAL A 209 1.71 6.45 6.48
N LYS A 210 2.38 6.42 5.32
CA LYS A 210 3.46 7.33 4.96
C LYS A 210 2.88 8.67 4.52
N VAL A 211 3.18 9.73 5.27
CA VAL A 211 2.83 11.11 4.93
C VAL A 211 4.09 11.83 4.48
N ARG A 212 4.00 12.54 3.35
CA ARG A 212 5.06 13.38 2.78
C ARG A 212 4.63 14.84 2.85
N ALA A 213 5.55 15.71 3.26
CA ALA A 213 5.41 17.16 3.18
C ALA A 213 6.48 17.69 2.22
N ARG A 214 6.06 18.31 1.11
CA ARG A 214 6.95 18.77 0.04
C ARG A 214 6.91 20.29 -0.10
N TRP A 215 8.06 20.93 -0.15
CA TRP A 215 8.20 22.33 -0.56
C TRP A 215 9.23 22.41 -1.69
N TRP A 216 8.78 22.75 -2.90
CA TRP A 216 9.60 22.66 -4.12
C TRP A 216 10.29 21.29 -4.24
N PHE A 217 11.62 21.26 -4.27
CA PHE A 217 12.46 20.07 -4.40
C PHE A 217 12.96 19.54 -3.04
N PHE A 218 12.36 20.00 -1.94
CA PHE A 218 12.65 19.54 -0.58
C PHE A 218 11.43 18.80 -0.04
N TRP A 219 11.63 17.67 0.60
CA TRP A 219 10.54 16.92 1.21
C TRP A 219 11.01 16.17 2.45
N GLU A 220 10.06 15.97 3.34
CA GLU A 220 10.21 15.20 4.56
C GLU A 220 9.08 14.19 4.65
N THR A 221 9.30 13.08 5.35
CA THR A 221 8.29 12.04 5.51
C THR A 221 8.10 11.66 6.97
N GLY A 222 6.92 11.17 7.30
CA GLY A 222 6.60 10.62 8.61
C GLY A 222 5.60 9.47 8.46
N PHE A 223 5.44 8.69 9.52
CA PHE A 223 4.40 7.67 9.59
C PHE A 223 3.40 8.03 10.67
N THR A 224 2.13 7.74 10.44
CA THR A 224 1.11 7.87 11.48
C THR A 224 1.33 6.85 12.60
N ASP A 225 1.12 7.26 13.84
CA ASP A 225 1.14 6.41 15.03
C ASP A 225 -0.18 5.63 15.19
N SER A 226 -0.33 4.89 16.29
CA SER A 226 -1.56 4.12 16.59
C SER A 226 -2.81 4.98 16.82
N ASN A 227 -2.65 6.29 17.04
CA ASN A 227 -3.73 7.27 17.18
C ASN A 227 -4.00 8.03 15.86
N GLY A 228 -3.28 7.69 14.79
CA GLY A 228 -3.37 8.33 13.48
C GLY A 228 -2.58 9.62 13.38
N ASN A 229 -1.85 10.03 14.43
CA ASN A 229 -1.08 11.27 14.43
C ASN A 229 0.25 11.07 13.72
N TYR A 230 0.72 12.06 12.98
CA TYR A 230 2.04 12.03 12.38
C TYR A 230 2.78 13.35 12.61
N THR A 231 4.10 13.24 12.58
CA THR A 231 5.04 14.34 12.49
C THR A 231 6.12 13.90 11.50
N VAL A 232 6.42 14.73 10.49
CA VAL A 232 7.48 14.38 9.53
C VAL A 232 8.88 14.53 10.16
N SER A 233 9.87 13.88 9.57
CA SER A 233 11.25 13.80 10.11
C SER A 233 11.98 15.14 10.20
N GLY A 234 11.66 16.09 9.33
CA GLY A 234 12.38 17.37 9.25
C GLY A 234 11.48 18.59 9.32
N THR A 235 12.08 19.75 9.06
CA THR A 235 11.47 21.06 9.30
C THR A 235 11.57 21.94 8.07
N PHE A 236 10.66 22.92 7.95
CA PHE A 236 10.67 23.95 6.91
C PHE A 236 10.71 25.34 7.54
N LYS A 237 11.16 26.37 6.81
CA LYS A 237 11.12 27.75 7.33
C LYS A 237 9.67 28.19 7.58
N GLY A 238 9.44 28.94 8.65
CA GLY A 238 8.11 29.43 9.01
C GLY A 238 7.49 30.30 7.92
N GLY A 239 6.20 30.08 7.64
CA GLY A 239 5.45 30.75 6.56
C GLY A 239 5.51 30.02 5.21
N ARG A 240 6.36 29.00 5.07
CA ARG A 240 6.36 28.13 3.88
C ARG A 240 5.19 27.18 3.93
N LYS A 241 4.37 27.22 2.88
CA LYS A 241 3.34 26.21 2.66
C LYS A 241 3.95 24.99 1.98
N VAL A 242 3.74 23.82 2.58
CA VAL A 242 4.12 22.51 2.01
C VAL A 242 2.91 21.89 1.34
N ASN A 243 3.14 21.15 0.25
CA ASN A 243 2.17 20.23 -0.32
C ASN A 243 2.22 18.93 0.49
N TYR A 244 1.12 18.57 1.11
CA TYR A 244 1.02 17.29 1.79
C TYR A 244 0.59 16.18 0.82
N SER A 245 1.05 14.95 1.04
CA SER A 245 0.53 13.77 0.35
C SER A 245 0.62 12.52 1.22
N ILE A 246 -0.27 11.56 1.00
CA ILE A 246 -0.08 10.17 1.43
C ILE A 246 0.55 9.39 0.27
N ILE A 247 1.49 8.52 0.61
CA ILE A 247 2.03 7.51 -0.30
C ILE A 247 1.63 6.15 0.28
N TRP A 248 0.86 5.37 -0.49
CA TRP A 248 0.35 4.08 -0.04
C TRP A 248 1.43 2.99 -0.17
N GLU A 249 2.45 3.07 0.69
CA GLU A 249 3.57 2.12 0.70
C GLU A 249 4.19 1.94 2.10
N ARG A 250 4.96 0.85 2.22
CA ARG A 250 5.96 0.63 3.28
C ARG A 250 7.24 0.08 2.67
N SER A 251 8.20 -0.33 3.50
CA SER A 251 9.42 -0.98 3.03
C SER A 251 9.16 -2.33 2.37
N ASN A 252 8.06 -3.01 2.72
CA ASN A 252 7.77 -4.37 2.31
C ASN A 252 6.72 -4.48 1.20
N TRP A 253 5.87 -3.46 1.02
CA TRP A 253 4.81 -3.44 0.03
C TRP A 253 4.57 -2.03 -0.51
N ASP A 254 3.90 -1.98 -1.65
CA ASP A 254 3.26 -0.80 -2.20
C ASP A 254 1.84 -1.15 -2.69
N ILE A 255 0.98 -0.14 -2.72
CA ILE A 255 -0.37 -0.24 -3.27
C ILE A 255 -0.41 0.50 -4.59
N ARG A 256 -0.98 -0.15 -5.62
CA ARG A 256 -1.09 0.36 -6.98
C ARG A 256 -2.51 0.77 -7.32
N GLU A 257 -2.61 1.72 -8.24
CA GLU A 257 -3.86 2.01 -8.92
C GLU A 257 -4.03 1.02 -10.07
N GLU A 258 -4.87 0.00 -9.87
CA GLU A 258 -5.02 -1.13 -10.80
C GLU A 258 -3.67 -1.83 -11.09
N ASP A 259 -3.35 -2.05 -12.35
CA ASP A 259 -2.14 -2.73 -12.80
C ASP A 259 -0.87 -1.87 -12.61
N TRP A 260 -0.99 -0.54 -12.58
CA TRP A 260 0.13 0.36 -12.84
C TRP A 260 0.18 1.56 -11.88
N GLY A 261 1.38 2.02 -11.57
CA GLY A 261 1.57 3.28 -10.86
C GLY A 261 1.32 3.20 -9.36
N GLN A 262 2.07 3.99 -8.61
CA GLN A 262 1.93 4.11 -7.16
C GLN A 262 0.61 4.82 -6.83
N ALA A 263 -0.19 4.26 -5.91
CA ALA A 263 -1.36 4.96 -5.40
C ALA A 263 -0.93 6.10 -4.46
N TYR A 264 -1.54 7.28 -4.63
CA TYR A 264 -1.32 8.46 -3.78
C TYR A 264 -2.63 9.03 -3.23
N TYR A 265 -2.51 9.90 -2.23
CA TYR A 265 -3.49 10.95 -1.93
C TYR A 265 -2.74 12.27 -1.88
N ASN A 266 -2.89 13.11 -2.89
CA ASN A 266 -2.26 14.44 -2.93
C ASN A 266 -3.17 15.43 -2.25
N GLY A 267 -2.75 15.85 -1.06
CA GLY A 267 -3.51 16.74 -0.18
C GLY A 267 -3.25 18.22 -0.46
N PRO A 268 -3.67 19.08 0.48
CA PRO A 268 -3.60 20.53 0.33
C PRO A 268 -2.18 21.10 0.46
N LYS A 269 -2.01 22.32 -0.05
CA LYS A 269 -0.84 23.18 0.19
C LYS A 269 -1.06 24.12 1.37
N LYS A 270 -0.42 23.89 2.52
CA LYS A 270 -0.58 24.74 3.73
C LYS A 270 0.67 24.78 4.62
N ASP A 271 0.71 25.75 5.53
CA ASP A 271 1.79 25.98 6.51
C ASP A 271 1.36 25.65 7.95
N THR A 272 0.35 24.78 8.08
CA THR A 272 -0.24 24.31 9.33
C THR A 272 -0.39 22.79 9.32
N GLU A 273 -0.92 22.24 10.41
CA GLU A 273 -1.27 20.83 10.50
C GLU A 273 -2.26 20.41 9.40
N TRP A 274 -2.11 19.19 8.90
CA TRP A 274 -3.07 18.57 7.99
C TRP A 274 -3.75 17.37 8.65
N ASN A 275 -5.01 17.61 9.02
CA ASN A 275 -5.91 16.55 9.44
C ASN A 275 -6.75 16.09 8.25
N LEU A 276 -6.94 14.79 8.12
CA LEU A 276 -7.70 14.16 7.04
C LEU A 276 -8.55 13.01 7.58
N ASP A 277 -9.83 13.03 7.27
CA ASP A 277 -10.73 11.89 7.48
C ASP A 277 -11.06 11.29 6.11
N ILE A 278 -10.67 10.03 5.89
CA ILE A 278 -10.92 9.31 4.64
C ILE A 278 -12.26 8.58 4.78
N THR A 279 -13.23 8.90 3.93
CA THR A 279 -14.63 8.45 4.09
C THR A 279 -15.15 7.55 2.98
N SER A 280 -14.57 7.58 1.79
CA SER A 280 -15.15 6.92 0.60
C SER A 280 -14.13 6.69 -0.51
N ASP A 281 -14.60 6.05 -1.59
CA ASP A 281 -13.91 5.94 -2.89
C ASP A 281 -12.57 5.18 -2.81
N LYS A 282 -11.70 5.33 -3.81
CA LYS A 282 -10.38 4.69 -3.92
C LYS A 282 -9.56 4.85 -2.65
N SER A 283 -9.53 6.05 -2.07
CA SER A 283 -8.75 6.34 -0.87
C SER A 283 -9.18 5.51 0.36
N LEU A 284 -10.50 5.30 0.55
CA LEU A 284 -10.99 4.39 1.60
C LEU A 284 -10.49 2.97 1.40
N ARG A 285 -10.40 2.53 0.15
CA ARG A 285 -10.01 1.17 -0.23
C ARG A 285 -8.50 0.96 -0.12
N TYR A 286 -7.70 1.92 -0.58
CA TYR A 286 -6.26 1.96 -0.34
C TYR A 286 -5.95 1.95 1.17
N ALA A 287 -6.66 2.75 1.96
CA ALA A 287 -6.51 2.77 3.42
C ALA A 287 -6.85 1.42 4.07
N THR A 288 -7.89 0.75 3.58
CA THR A 288 -8.34 -0.55 4.08
C THR A 288 -7.34 -1.67 3.73
N ILE A 289 -6.84 -1.70 2.48
CA ILE A 289 -5.77 -2.60 2.04
C ILE A 289 -4.51 -2.35 2.87
N HIS A 290 -4.14 -1.08 3.09
CA HIS A 290 -3.00 -0.70 3.93
C HIS A 290 -3.16 -1.24 5.36
N ARG A 291 -4.36 -1.14 5.97
CA ARG A 291 -4.62 -1.71 7.30
C ARG A 291 -4.37 -3.22 7.33
N ALA A 292 -4.88 -3.96 6.34
CA ALA A 292 -4.69 -5.41 6.25
C ALA A 292 -3.20 -5.77 6.12
N LEU A 293 -2.48 -5.08 5.23
CA LEU A 293 -1.04 -5.29 5.04
C LEU A 293 -0.24 -4.92 6.30
N LEU A 294 -0.53 -3.78 6.91
CA LEU A 294 0.16 -3.34 8.13
C LEU A 294 0.03 -4.37 9.26
N ASN A 295 -1.18 -4.89 9.46
CA ASN A 295 -1.44 -5.89 10.49
C ASN A 295 -0.77 -7.24 10.18
N TYR A 296 -0.83 -7.70 8.93
CA TYR A 296 -0.20 -8.97 8.56
C TYR A 296 1.34 -8.90 8.66
N TYR A 297 1.95 -7.76 8.31
CA TYR A 297 3.39 -7.59 8.35
C TYR A 297 3.95 -7.25 9.75
N TYR A 298 3.32 -6.32 10.46
CA TYR A 298 3.87 -5.70 11.66
C TYR A 298 2.96 -5.79 12.90
N GLY A 299 1.71 -6.23 12.74
CA GLY A 299 0.75 -6.39 13.83
C GLY A 299 0.92 -7.71 14.60
N ASP A 300 -0.07 -8.01 15.43
CA ASP A 300 -0.21 -9.35 16.01
C ASP A 300 -0.73 -10.32 14.94
N ARG A 301 0.22 -10.99 14.29
CA ARG A 301 -0.02 -11.98 13.24
C ARG A 301 -0.21 -13.40 13.75
N LEU A 302 -0.46 -13.59 15.06
CA LEU A 302 -0.81 -14.88 15.66
C LEU A 302 0.26 -15.98 15.41
N GLY A 303 1.52 -15.57 15.28
CA GLY A 303 2.66 -16.44 15.01
C GLY A 303 2.85 -16.86 13.54
N LEU A 304 2.04 -16.36 12.61
CA LEU A 304 2.27 -16.50 11.17
C LEU A 304 3.62 -15.88 10.77
N ARG A 305 4.18 -16.29 9.65
CA ARG A 305 5.38 -15.66 9.06
C ARG A 305 5.02 -14.31 8.42
N THR A 306 6.05 -13.50 8.19
CA THR A 306 5.93 -12.34 7.30
C THR A 306 5.65 -12.85 5.88
N PRO A 307 4.59 -12.37 5.21
CA PRO A 307 4.06 -13.05 4.03
C PRO A 307 4.97 -12.94 2.80
N TYR A 308 5.66 -11.81 2.61
CA TYR A 308 6.59 -11.62 1.49
C TYR A 308 7.69 -10.64 1.86
N SER A 309 8.95 -10.98 1.64
CA SER A 309 10.09 -10.13 2.00
C SER A 309 10.83 -9.65 0.75
N PRO A 310 10.89 -8.33 0.46
CA PRO A 310 11.70 -7.82 -0.64
C PRO A 310 13.19 -8.00 -0.37
N SER A 311 13.98 -7.96 -1.43
CA SER A 311 15.44 -7.99 -1.40
C SER A 311 16.01 -7.16 -2.56
N VAL A 312 17.33 -7.06 -2.70
CA VAL A 312 17.95 -6.26 -3.76
C VAL A 312 17.47 -6.66 -5.17
N LEU A 313 17.18 -7.95 -5.38
CA LEU A 313 16.72 -8.49 -6.67
C LEU A 313 15.23 -8.84 -6.66
N LYS A 314 14.53 -8.55 -5.56
CA LYS A 314 13.13 -8.94 -5.35
C LYS A 314 12.35 -7.70 -4.94
N PRO A 315 11.44 -7.19 -5.81
CA PRO A 315 10.74 -5.93 -5.55
C PRO A 315 9.85 -6.04 -4.31
N LYS A 316 9.22 -4.93 -3.92
CA LYS A 316 8.18 -4.95 -2.88
C LYS A 316 6.99 -5.81 -3.32
N LEU A 317 6.22 -6.30 -2.34
CA LEU A 317 4.90 -6.86 -2.63
C LEU A 317 4.03 -5.77 -3.23
N LYS A 318 3.57 -5.97 -4.46
CA LYS A 318 2.67 -5.05 -5.17
C LYS A 318 1.23 -5.48 -5.02
N VAL A 319 0.37 -4.61 -4.51
CA VAL A 319 -1.07 -4.85 -4.33
C VAL A 319 -1.87 -3.84 -5.16
N GLY A 320 -2.49 -4.27 -6.24
CA GLY A 320 -3.32 -3.43 -7.10
C GLY A 320 -4.75 -3.41 -6.63
N TYR A 321 -5.32 -2.21 -6.54
CA TYR A 321 -6.74 -2.04 -6.29
C TYR A 321 -7.46 -1.58 -7.56
N TYR A 322 -8.51 -2.31 -7.92
CA TYR A 322 -9.33 -2.06 -9.10
C TYR A 322 -10.66 -1.50 -8.65
N HIS A 323 -10.92 -0.24 -9.01
CA HIS A 323 -12.11 0.48 -8.58
C HIS A 323 -13.34 0.13 -9.45
N HIS A 324 -13.53 -1.17 -9.67
CA HIS A 324 -14.60 -1.76 -10.44
C HIS A 324 -14.69 -3.25 -10.10
N ASP A 325 -15.67 -3.94 -10.69
CA ASP A 325 -15.85 -5.38 -10.62
C ASP A 325 -14.93 -6.09 -11.62
N HIS A 326 -14.55 -7.32 -11.32
CA HIS A 326 -13.86 -8.15 -12.31
C HIS A 326 -14.89 -8.85 -13.21
N TRP A 327 -14.62 -8.95 -14.51
CA TRP A 327 -15.51 -9.59 -15.49
C TRP A 327 -15.78 -11.09 -15.25
N ARG A 328 -14.97 -11.75 -14.39
CA ARG A 328 -15.19 -13.13 -13.92
C ARG A 328 -15.85 -13.20 -12.54
N ASP A 329 -16.31 -12.07 -12.02
CA ASP A 329 -16.90 -11.92 -10.70
C ASP A 329 -16.04 -12.47 -9.53
N ILE A 330 -14.73 -12.22 -9.60
CA ILE A 330 -13.79 -12.54 -8.52
C ILE A 330 -13.53 -11.29 -7.67
N ASN A 331 -13.30 -11.50 -6.38
CA ASN A 331 -13.08 -10.41 -5.41
C ASN A 331 -11.59 -10.06 -5.27
N GLY A 332 -10.73 -11.01 -5.56
CA GLY A 332 -9.30 -10.83 -5.60
C GLY A 332 -8.61 -11.94 -6.36
N SER A 333 -7.33 -11.74 -6.60
CA SER A 333 -6.46 -12.80 -7.10
C SER A 333 -5.02 -12.58 -6.69
N ALA A 334 -4.40 -13.62 -6.15
CA ALA A 334 -2.97 -13.71 -5.94
C ALA A 334 -2.31 -14.46 -7.11
N ILE A 335 -1.30 -13.84 -7.71
CA ILE A 335 -0.51 -14.42 -8.78
C ILE A 335 0.96 -14.28 -8.37
N PRO A 336 1.42 -15.12 -7.43
CA PRO A 336 2.62 -14.87 -6.63
C PRO A 336 3.96 -15.02 -7.37
N PHE A 337 3.98 -15.72 -8.50
CA PHE A 337 5.15 -15.90 -9.38
C PHE A 337 5.35 -14.74 -10.37
N ARG A 338 4.60 -13.64 -10.24
CA ARG A 338 4.70 -12.43 -11.09
C ARG A 338 5.90 -11.54 -10.77
N GLU A 339 6.96 -12.07 -10.18
CA GLU A 339 8.17 -11.30 -9.86
C GLU A 339 8.79 -10.61 -11.10
N ASN A 340 8.53 -11.17 -12.31
CA ASN A 340 9.01 -10.65 -13.60
C ASN A 340 7.88 -10.15 -14.52
N LEU A 341 6.65 -9.96 -14.01
CA LEU A 341 5.52 -9.48 -14.80
C LEU A 341 5.09 -8.10 -14.32
N THR A 342 4.60 -7.32 -15.29
CA THR A 342 4.26 -5.90 -15.15
C THR A 342 3.00 -5.61 -14.31
N ILE A 343 2.51 -6.58 -13.54
CA ILE A 343 1.18 -6.61 -12.95
C ILE A 343 1.30 -6.92 -11.44
N PRO A 344 0.45 -6.37 -10.56
CA PRO A 344 0.47 -6.66 -9.13
C PRO A 344 0.47 -8.16 -8.81
N HIS A 345 1.14 -8.49 -7.71
CA HIS A 345 1.14 -9.85 -7.15
C HIS A 345 -0.24 -10.18 -6.61
N VAL A 346 -0.92 -9.18 -6.06
CA VAL A 346 -2.27 -9.28 -5.52
C VAL A 346 -3.14 -8.24 -6.20
N CYS A 347 -4.28 -8.66 -6.73
CA CYS A 347 -5.32 -7.79 -7.27
C CYS A 347 -6.52 -7.84 -6.32
N ILE A 348 -7.07 -6.67 -5.96
CA ILE A 348 -8.26 -6.54 -5.12
C ILE A 348 -9.31 -5.73 -5.88
N TYR A 349 -10.52 -6.28 -6.03
CA TYR A 349 -11.61 -5.64 -6.76
C TYR A 349 -12.57 -4.95 -5.79
N GLY A 350 -12.93 -3.71 -6.12
CA GLY A 350 -13.76 -2.87 -5.26
C GLY A 350 -15.23 -3.23 -5.29
N LYS A 351 -15.71 -3.79 -6.39
CA LYS A 351 -17.09 -4.22 -6.54
C LYS A 351 -17.20 -5.73 -6.66
N ASP A 352 -18.33 -6.24 -6.19
CA ASP A 352 -18.76 -7.59 -6.44
C ASP A 352 -19.21 -7.79 -7.90
N GLY A 353 -19.38 -9.04 -8.32
CA GLY A 353 -19.94 -9.36 -9.65
C GLY A 353 -21.41 -8.95 -9.86
N SER A 354 -22.05 -8.36 -8.87
CA SER A 354 -23.37 -7.72 -9.01
C SER A 354 -23.26 -6.20 -9.15
N GLY A 355 -22.04 -5.65 -9.20
CA GLY A 355 -21.73 -4.23 -9.35
C GLY A 355 -21.82 -3.41 -8.05
N TYR A 356 -22.01 -4.03 -6.88
CA TYR A 356 -22.07 -3.36 -5.59
C TYR A 356 -20.70 -3.21 -4.97
N TRP A 357 -20.47 -2.09 -4.28
CA TRP A 357 -19.24 -1.83 -3.54
C TRP A 357 -19.11 -2.75 -2.33
N SER A 358 -17.95 -3.39 -2.23
CA SER A 358 -17.57 -4.21 -1.08
C SER A 358 -17.31 -3.35 0.15
N THR A 359 -17.78 -3.79 1.31
CA THR A 359 -17.53 -3.14 2.61
C THR A 359 -16.05 -3.21 3.02
N THR A 360 -15.64 -2.38 3.98
CA THR A 360 -14.23 -2.31 4.41
C THR A 360 -13.71 -3.62 4.99
N ASP A 361 -14.52 -4.35 5.76
CA ASP A 361 -14.13 -5.65 6.32
C ASP A 361 -13.91 -6.70 5.22
N PHE A 362 -14.69 -6.65 4.15
CA PHE A 362 -14.54 -7.55 3.01
C PHE A 362 -13.26 -7.27 2.21
N ILE A 363 -12.95 -6.00 1.97
CA ILE A 363 -11.69 -5.60 1.32
C ILE A 363 -10.49 -5.98 2.19
N TYR A 364 -10.60 -5.80 3.51
CA TYR A 364 -9.58 -6.21 4.47
C TYR A 364 -9.36 -7.73 4.42
N ALA A 365 -10.43 -8.52 4.55
CA ALA A 365 -10.39 -9.98 4.56
C ALA A 365 -9.86 -10.55 3.23
N THR A 366 -10.33 -10.01 2.10
CA THR A 366 -9.85 -10.41 0.76
C THR A 366 -8.36 -10.11 0.63
N THR A 367 -7.89 -8.95 1.10
CA THR A 367 -6.46 -8.63 1.11
C THR A 367 -5.67 -9.66 1.92
N CYS A 368 -6.11 -10.01 3.12
CA CYS A 368 -5.46 -11.05 3.92
C CYS A 368 -5.46 -12.42 3.23
N HIS A 369 -6.56 -12.81 2.57
CA HIS A 369 -6.69 -14.07 1.82
C HIS A 369 -5.67 -14.15 0.68
N GLU A 370 -5.66 -13.14 -0.19
CA GLU A 370 -4.74 -13.13 -1.34
C GLU A 370 -3.27 -13.03 -0.91
N VAL A 371 -2.97 -12.27 0.14
CA VAL A 371 -1.60 -12.21 0.68
C VAL A 371 -1.20 -13.54 1.35
N ALA A 372 -2.15 -14.32 1.88
CA ALA A 372 -1.88 -15.66 2.41
C ALA A 372 -1.50 -16.64 1.28
N HIS A 373 -2.09 -16.51 0.10
CA HIS A 373 -1.65 -17.25 -1.09
C HIS A 373 -0.22 -16.90 -1.48
N VAL A 374 0.16 -15.61 -1.43
CA VAL A 374 1.55 -15.19 -1.66
C VAL A 374 2.48 -15.80 -0.60
N SER A 375 2.12 -15.75 0.68
CA SER A 375 2.89 -16.36 1.77
C SER A 375 3.08 -17.87 1.60
N HIS A 376 2.02 -18.57 1.18
CA HIS A 376 2.07 -20.00 0.93
C HIS A 376 3.00 -20.31 -0.25
N TRP A 377 2.91 -19.56 -1.34
CA TRP A 377 3.83 -19.67 -2.47
C TRP A 377 5.29 -19.44 -2.08
N GLU A 378 5.57 -18.39 -1.31
CA GLU A 378 6.92 -18.10 -0.76
C GLU A 378 7.48 -19.26 0.06
N MET A 379 6.61 -20.02 0.71
CA MET A 379 7.00 -21.10 1.59
C MET A 379 7.31 -22.39 0.84
N VAL A 380 6.49 -22.79 -0.14
CA VAL A 380 6.63 -24.08 -0.84
C VAL A 380 7.31 -23.97 -2.21
N GLY A 381 7.43 -22.76 -2.74
CA GLY A 381 7.97 -22.48 -4.07
C GLY A 381 6.99 -22.73 -5.21
N GLU A 382 7.31 -22.18 -6.37
CA GLU A 382 6.42 -22.13 -7.55
C GLU A 382 5.92 -23.51 -7.99
N GLY A 383 6.82 -24.48 -8.15
CA GLY A 383 6.44 -25.80 -8.66
C GLY A 383 5.46 -26.54 -7.74
N ALA A 384 5.73 -26.53 -6.43
CA ALA A 384 4.85 -27.19 -5.46
C ALA A 384 3.50 -26.46 -5.35
N PHE A 385 3.51 -25.13 -5.29
CA PHE A 385 2.29 -24.34 -5.22
C PHE A 385 1.43 -24.51 -6.48
N ALA A 386 2.03 -24.51 -7.67
CA ALA A 386 1.31 -24.74 -8.92
C ALA A 386 0.65 -26.12 -8.98
N LEU A 387 1.32 -27.17 -8.48
CA LEU A 387 0.77 -28.52 -8.43
C LEU A 387 -0.48 -28.61 -7.54
N ILE A 388 -0.44 -27.99 -6.35
CA ILE A 388 -1.60 -28.01 -5.44
C ILE A 388 -2.74 -27.11 -5.92
N TRP A 389 -2.41 -25.99 -6.58
CA TRP A 389 -3.37 -24.99 -7.04
C TRP A 389 -4.15 -25.43 -8.28
N LEU A 390 -3.45 -25.91 -9.31
CA LEU A 390 -4.04 -26.20 -10.62
C LEU A 390 -4.82 -27.51 -10.64
N ASN A 391 -4.61 -28.38 -9.65
CA ASN A 391 -5.33 -29.64 -9.52
C ASN A 391 -6.59 -29.44 -8.66
N PRO A 392 -7.80 -29.59 -9.23
CA PRO A 392 -9.07 -29.43 -8.50
C PRO A 392 -9.16 -30.29 -7.23
N LYS A 393 -8.50 -31.46 -7.19
CA LYS A 393 -8.55 -32.35 -6.02
C LYS A 393 -7.72 -31.84 -4.84
N THR A 394 -6.75 -30.98 -5.09
CA THR A 394 -5.82 -30.46 -4.07
C THR A 394 -6.02 -28.98 -3.80
N ARG A 395 -6.74 -28.25 -4.70
CA ARG A 395 -7.01 -26.81 -4.59
C ARG A 395 -7.70 -26.41 -3.29
N ILE A 396 -8.43 -27.34 -2.66
CA ILE A 396 -8.99 -27.15 -1.31
C ILE A 396 -7.93 -26.74 -0.27
N ILE A 397 -6.68 -27.25 -0.38
CA ILE A 397 -5.62 -26.96 0.58
C ILE A 397 -5.23 -25.47 0.56
N PRO A 398 -4.72 -24.89 -0.54
CA PRO A 398 -4.33 -23.48 -0.54
C PRO A 398 -5.51 -22.55 -0.30
N GLU A 399 -6.69 -22.81 -0.89
CA GLU A 399 -7.87 -21.93 -0.75
C GLU A 399 -8.43 -21.95 0.67
N SER A 400 -8.62 -23.12 1.28
CA SER A 400 -9.12 -23.20 2.65
C SER A 400 -8.08 -22.74 3.68
N TRP A 401 -6.78 -22.83 3.38
CA TRP A 401 -5.75 -22.25 4.22
C TRP A 401 -5.82 -20.72 4.23
N ALA A 402 -5.90 -20.10 3.05
CA ALA A 402 -6.04 -18.66 2.91
C ALA A 402 -7.30 -18.13 3.60
N GLU A 403 -8.41 -18.88 3.54
CA GLU A 403 -9.64 -18.59 4.28
C GLU A 403 -9.40 -18.56 5.80
N ALA A 404 -8.68 -19.53 6.35
CA ALA A 404 -8.39 -19.58 7.77
C ALA A 404 -7.51 -18.41 8.24
N VAL A 405 -6.52 -18.02 7.42
CA VAL A 405 -5.68 -16.84 7.68
C VAL A 405 -6.50 -15.56 7.63
N SER A 406 -7.32 -15.39 6.59
CA SER A 406 -8.21 -14.24 6.44
C SER A 406 -9.16 -14.12 7.63
N TRP A 407 -9.83 -15.21 8.00
CA TRP A 407 -10.72 -15.28 9.16
C TRP A 407 -9.99 -14.88 10.45
N GLN A 408 -8.81 -15.43 10.72
CA GLN A 408 -8.05 -15.15 11.93
C GLN A 408 -7.59 -13.69 12.02
N LEU A 409 -6.98 -13.16 10.97
CA LEU A 409 -6.45 -11.80 10.96
C LEU A 409 -7.58 -10.75 11.00
N THR A 410 -8.67 -11.00 10.28
CA THR A 410 -9.86 -10.13 10.30
C THR A 410 -10.50 -10.13 11.70
N ARG A 411 -10.67 -11.31 12.31
CA ARG A 411 -11.16 -11.41 13.70
C ARG A 411 -10.23 -10.71 14.70
N ASN A 412 -8.92 -10.83 14.54
CA ASN A 412 -7.97 -10.17 15.43
C ASN A 412 -8.05 -8.64 15.32
N GLU A 413 -8.15 -8.11 14.10
CA GLU A 413 -8.34 -6.68 13.86
C GLU A 413 -9.62 -6.16 14.51
N TYR A 414 -10.76 -6.82 14.28
CA TYR A 414 -12.04 -6.31 14.77
C TYR A 414 -12.26 -6.53 16.27
N LYS A 415 -11.62 -7.56 16.86
CA LYS A 415 -11.65 -7.79 18.31
C LYS A 415 -11.15 -6.60 19.12
N ARG A 416 -10.20 -5.81 18.60
CA ARG A 416 -9.67 -4.62 19.31
C ARG A 416 -10.71 -3.52 19.49
N PHE A 417 -11.79 -3.56 18.70
CA PHE A 417 -12.92 -2.64 18.82
C PHE A 417 -14.03 -3.17 19.73
N GLY A 418 -13.91 -4.40 20.24
CA GLY A 418 -14.85 -5.03 21.16
C GLY A 418 -15.76 -6.07 20.49
N ASP A 419 -16.48 -6.84 21.32
CA ASP A 419 -17.30 -7.97 20.85
C ASP A 419 -18.43 -7.56 19.91
N PHE A 420 -18.91 -6.31 19.99
CA PHE A 420 -19.97 -5.80 19.11
C PHE A 420 -19.55 -5.88 17.64
N ALA A 421 -18.28 -5.60 17.32
CA ALA A 421 -17.76 -5.62 15.96
C ALA A 421 -17.79 -7.05 15.39
N LEU A 422 -17.48 -8.04 16.23
CA LEU A 422 -17.54 -9.47 15.87
C LEU A 422 -18.97 -10.02 15.80
N SER A 423 -19.91 -9.42 16.54
CA SER A 423 -21.32 -9.81 16.56
C SER A 423 -22.19 -9.07 15.55
N SER A 424 -21.64 -8.02 14.92
CA SER A 424 -22.35 -7.25 13.92
C SER A 424 -22.81 -8.19 12.81
N ALA A 425 -24.04 -8.03 12.32
CA ALA A 425 -24.56 -8.83 11.20
C ALA A 425 -23.73 -8.67 9.91
N ASP A 426 -22.78 -7.74 9.93
CA ASP A 426 -21.86 -7.34 8.87
C ASP A 426 -20.61 -8.25 8.87
N PHE A 427 -20.28 -8.89 10.01
CA PHE A 427 -19.08 -9.70 10.20
C PHE A 427 -19.27 -11.19 9.82
N ASN A 428 -19.16 -11.54 8.53
CA ASN A 428 -19.57 -12.87 8.01
C ASN A 428 -18.47 -13.91 7.70
N PHE A 429 -17.19 -13.67 7.99
CA PHE A 429 -16.09 -14.60 7.61
C PHE A 429 -15.95 -15.87 8.46
N SER A 430 -16.87 -16.15 9.39
CA SER A 430 -16.70 -17.26 10.33
C SER A 430 -16.76 -18.65 9.67
N LYS A 431 -17.28 -18.75 8.44
CA LYS A 431 -17.53 -19.98 7.68
C LYS A 431 -18.32 -21.07 8.43
N GLN A 432 -18.90 -20.74 9.59
CA GLN A 432 -19.66 -21.68 10.41
C GLN A 432 -20.98 -22.10 9.78
N VAL A 433 -21.44 -21.37 8.75
CA VAL A 433 -22.65 -21.69 7.98
C VAL A 433 -22.36 -22.59 6.77
N TRP A 434 -21.08 -22.86 6.48
CA TRP A 434 -20.65 -23.59 5.30
C TRP A 434 -21.13 -25.05 5.35
N SER A 435 -21.55 -25.58 4.20
CA SER A 435 -22.00 -26.97 4.05
C SER A 435 -21.46 -27.57 2.75
N ASN A 436 -21.52 -28.90 2.61
CA ASN A 436 -21.06 -29.62 1.41
C ASN A 436 -21.80 -29.26 0.10
N ASN A 437 -22.87 -28.46 0.16
CA ASN A 437 -23.57 -27.91 -1.00
C ASN A 437 -22.95 -26.59 -1.50
N MET A 438 -22.01 -26.01 -0.75
CA MET A 438 -21.32 -24.76 -1.11
C MET A 438 -20.01 -25.06 -1.86
N ASN A 439 -19.22 -24.00 -2.11
CA ASN A 439 -17.95 -24.14 -2.81
C ASN A 439 -17.01 -25.10 -2.07
N LYS A 440 -16.43 -26.05 -2.81
CA LYS A 440 -15.61 -27.15 -2.29
C LYS A 440 -14.13 -26.79 -2.14
N TYR A 441 -13.72 -25.60 -2.59
CA TYR A 441 -12.36 -25.09 -2.42
C TYR A 441 -12.25 -24.16 -1.20
N TYR A 442 -13.26 -23.31 -0.97
CA TYR A 442 -13.31 -22.35 0.14
C TYR A 442 -14.03 -22.95 1.35
N THR A 443 -13.37 -23.88 2.03
CA THR A 443 -13.96 -24.67 3.12
C THR A 443 -13.42 -24.26 4.49
N PRO A 444 -14.14 -24.52 5.58
CA PRO A 444 -13.64 -24.22 6.91
C PRO A 444 -12.67 -25.26 7.47
N ILE A 445 -12.15 -26.23 6.69
CA ILE A 445 -11.32 -27.32 7.22
C ILE A 445 -10.18 -26.85 8.13
N PHE A 446 -9.52 -25.73 7.82
CA PHE A 446 -8.47 -25.18 8.68
C PHE A 446 -9.00 -24.30 9.83
N ILE A 447 -10.20 -23.73 9.68
CA ILE A 447 -10.90 -23.01 10.76
C ILE A 447 -11.36 -24.01 11.82
N ASP A 448 -11.96 -25.14 11.41
CA ASP A 448 -12.41 -26.25 12.25
C ASP A 448 -11.26 -26.81 13.12
N LEU A 449 -10.05 -26.91 12.56
CA LEU A 449 -8.87 -27.33 13.33
C LEU A 449 -8.52 -26.36 14.47
N ILE A 450 -8.89 -25.08 14.35
CA ILE A 450 -8.48 -24.02 15.26
C ILE A 450 -9.59 -23.64 16.25
N ASP A 451 -10.82 -23.52 15.79
CA ASP A 451 -11.93 -23.03 16.61
C ASP A 451 -12.53 -24.14 17.49
N ASN A 452 -13.68 -23.87 18.11
CA ASN A 452 -14.38 -24.83 18.97
C ASN A 452 -15.86 -24.98 18.61
N ILE A 453 -16.20 -24.78 17.34
CA ILE A 453 -17.58 -24.77 16.86
C ILE A 453 -17.83 -25.98 15.98
N ASN A 454 -18.62 -26.91 16.51
CA ASN A 454 -19.11 -28.03 15.71
C ASN A 454 -20.33 -27.61 14.86
N GLN A 455 -20.14 -27.43 13.55
CA GLN A 455 -21.23 -27.05 12.64
C GLN A 455 -22.34 -28.10 12.61
N ARG A 456 -22.02 -29.41 12.58
CA ARG A 456 -23.04 -30.46 12.60
C ARG A 456 -23.95 -30.38 13.84
N VAL A 457 -23.39 -30.12 15.02
CA VAL A 457 -24.18 -29.92 16.24
C VAL A 457 -25.03 -28.66 16.14
N LYS A 458 -24.43 -27.54 15.69
CA LYS A 458 -25.14 -26.27 15.49
C LYS A 458 -26.33 -26.40 14.54
N TYR A 459 -26.22 -27.23 13.50
CA TYR A 459 -27.26 -27.47 12.50
C TYR A 459 -28.01 -28.80 12.71
N SER A 460 -28.32 -29.10 13.97
CA SER A 460 -29.25 -30.19 14.36
C SER A 460 -28.88 -31.58 13.82
N GLY A 461 -27.58 -31.87 13.74
CA GLY A 461 -27.07 -33.18 13.31
C GLY A 461 -27.06 -33.41 11.80
N SER A 462 -27.30 -32.38 10.99
CA SER A 462 -27.33 -32.51 9.52
C SER A 462 -25.99 -32.99 8.96
N LEU A 463 -26.04 -34.05 8.14
CA LEU A 463 -24.86 -34.64 7.50
C LEU A 463 -24.25 -33.76 6.40
N ASN A 464 -24.91 -32.65 6.04
CA ASN A 464 -24.36 -31.68 5.10
C ASN A 464 -23.25 -30.82 5.73
N TYR A 465 -23.08 -30.89 7.06
CA TYR A 465 -22.10 -30.12 7.80
C TYR A 465 -21.00 -31.04 8.37
N PRO A 466 -19.75 -30.55 8.45
CA PRO A 466 -18.66 -31.28 9.08
C PRO A 466 -18.97 -31.56 10.55
N ASN A 467 -18.61 -32.76 11.02
CA ASN A 467 -18.65 -33.08 12.45
C ASN A 467 -17.33 -32.65 13.08
N ASP A 468 -17.22 -31.37 13.39
CA ASP A 468 -15.99 -30.83 13.95
C ASP A 468 -15.87 -31.09 15.47
N ASN A 469 -15.16 -32.16 15.80
CA ASN A 469 -14.76 -32.50 17.18
C ASN A 469 -13.26 -32.29 17.39
N VAL A 470 -12.63 -31.46 16.55
CA VAL A 470 -11.21 -31.12 16.64
C VAL A 470 -11.10 -29.68 17.13
N THR A 471 -10.10 -29.40 17.96
CA THR A 471 -9.82 -28.04 18.41
C THR A 471 -8.39 -27.97 18.96
N GLY A 472 -7.87 -26.76 19.12
CA GLY A 472 -6.61 -26.53 19.82
C GLY A 472 -5.37 -26.55 18.93
N TYR A 473 -5.52 -26.67 17.60
CA TYR A 473 -4.44 -26.25 16.71
C TYR A 473 -4.35 -24.72 16.73
N THR A 474 -3.15 -24.19 16.49
CA THR A 474 -2.93 -22.76 16.29
C THR A 474 -2.61 -22.50 14.83
N VAL A 475 -2.98 -21.32 14.32
CA VAL A 475 -2.67 -20.94 12.94
C VAL A 475 -1.15 -21.00 12.68
N ALA A 476 -0.32 -20.58 13.64
CA ALA A 476 1.13 -20.71 13.56
C ALA A 476 1.61 -22.17 13.41
N LYS A 477 1.04 -23.09 14.19
CA LYS A 477 1.42 -24.51 14.12
C LYS A 477 0.97 -25.13 12.79
N LEU A 478 -0.20 -24.75 12.28
CA LEU A 478 -0.68 -25.21 10.98
C LEU A 478 0.18 -24.67 9.83
N GLU A 479 0.57 -23.38 9.87
CA GLU A 479 1.48 -22.80 8.87
C GLU A 479 2.84 -23.52 8.88
N GLN A 480 3.38 -23.84 10.06
CA GLN A 480 4.62 -24.62 10.16
C GLN A 480 4.53 -26.01 9.53
N LEU A 481 3.34 -26.59 9.43
CA LEU A 481 3.11 -27.92 8.86
C LEU A 481 2.65 -27.85 7.40
N LEU A 482 2.27 -26.67 6.92
CA LEU A 482 1.64 -26.47 5.63
C LEU A 482 2.54 -26.90 4.45
N TYR A 483 3.87 -26.86 4.61
CA TYR A 483 4.80 -27.41 3.62
C TYR A 483 4.62 -28.91 3.34
N ALA A 484 4.01 -29.65 4.28
CA ALA A 484 3.74 -31.09 4.13
C ALA A 484 2.35 -31.37 3.55
N PHE A 485 1.46 -30.38 3.48
CA PHE A 485 0.07 -30.55 3.02
C PHE A 485 -0.01 -30.40 1.51
N MET A 486 0.26 -31.47 0.77
CA MET A 486 0.06 -31.46 -0.70
C MET A 486 -1.35 -31.89 -1.11
N ASP A 487 -2.05 -32.62 -0.23
CA ASP A 487 -3.42 -33.09 -0.40
C ASP A 487 -4.05 -33.38 0.98
N LEU A 488 -5.32 -33.81 0.98
CA LEU A 488 -6.05 -34.13 2.19
C LEU A 488 -5.54 -35.41 2.89
N ASP A 489 -4.88 -36.33 2.18
CA ASP A 489 -4.30 -37.54 2.79
C ASP A 489 -3.06 -37.19 3.62
N LEU A 490 -2.18 -36.36 3.07
CA LEU A 490 -1.01 -35.85 3.75
C LEU A 490 -1.36 -34.87 4.87
N LEU A 491 -2.41 -34.06 4.69
CA LEU A 491 -2.99 -33.27 5.78
C LEU A 491 -3.40 -34.17 6.95
N GLU A 492 -4.24 -35.18 6.71
CA GLU A 492 -4.68 -36.13 7.75
C GLU A 492 -3.50 -36.79 8.46
N ALA A 493 -2.56 -37.37 7.71
CA ALA A 493 -1.39 -38.04 8.26
C ALA A 493 -0.55 -37.11 9.14
N THR A 494 -0.35 -35.87 8.70
CA THR A 494 0.46 -34.89 9.42
C THR A 494 -0.25 -34.38 10.68
N LEU A 495 -1.57 -34.18 10.61
CA LEU A 495 -2.39 -33.80 11.76
C LEU A 495 -2.38 -34.89 12.84
N LEU A 496 -2.49 -36.17 12.47
CA LEU A 496 -2.45 -37.30 13.40
C LEU A 496 -1.13 -37.36 14.19
N VAL A 497 -0.02 -37.02 13.54
CA VAL A 497 1.31 -36.96 14.19
C VAL A 497 1.45 -35.73 15.10
N ASN A 498 0.81 -34.61 14.75
CA ASN A 498 0.94 -33.33 15.45
C ASN A 498 -0.30 -32.94 16.27
N LYS A 499 -1.10 -33.92 16.73
CA LYS A 499 -2.38 -33.65 17.36
C LYS A 499 -2.27 -32.95 18.73
N PRO A 500 -3.11 -31.94 19.00
CA PRO A 500 -3.24 -31.33 20.32
C PRO A 500 -3.67 -32.35 21.39
N SER A 501 -3.37 -32.03 22.65
CA SER A 501 -3.84 -32.83 23.78
C SER A 501 -5.37 -32.87 23.81
N GLY A 502 -5.95 -34.05 24.01
CA GLY A 502 -7.40 -34.26 24.04
C GLY A 502 -8.06 -34.53 22.68
N VAL A 503 -7.35 -34.30 21.57
CA VAL A 503 -7.86 -34.65 20.22
C VAL A 503 -7.61 -36.13 19.92
N THR A 504 -8.65 -36.85 19.51
CA THR A 504 -8.56 -38.26 19.15
C THR A 504 -8.19 -38.45 17.67
N ASN A 505 -7.63 -39.62 17.34
CA ASN A 505 -7.33 -39.93 15.94
C ASN A 505 -8.63 -40.05 15.12
N GLU A 506 -9.67 -40.57 15.75
CA GLU A 506 -11.00 -40.78 15.20
C GLU A 506 -11.64 -39.43 14.84
N SER A 507 -11.55 -38.42 15.72
CA SER A 507 -12.04 -37.06 15.46
C SER A 507 -11.37 -36.44 14.22
N ILE A 508 -10.04 -36.56 14.09
CA ILE A 508 -9.30 -36.03 12.94
C ILE A 508 -9.72 -36.74 11.64
N LYS A 509 -9.80 -38.08 11.68
CA LYS A 509 -10.20 -38.88 10.51
C LYS A 509 -11.64 -38.61 10.09
N GLU A 510 -12.55 -38.41 11.04
CA GLU A 510 -13.94 -38.06 10.75
C GLU A 510 -14.01 -36.68 10.08
N LEU A 511 -13.33 -35.68 10.64
CA LEU A 511 -13.28 -34.33 10.11
C LEU A 511 -12.70 -34.30 8.70
N VAL A 512 -11.47 -34.78 8.51
CA VAL A 512 -10.80 -34.77 7.20
C VAL A 512 -11.53 -35.69 6.21
N GLY A 513 -12.07 -36.82 6.68
CA GLY A 513 -12.87 -37.74 5.88
C GLY A 513 -14.13 -37.07 5.30
N PHE A 514 -14.77 -36.16 6.03
CA PHE A 514 -15.87 -35.35 5.48
C PHE A 514 -15.41 -34.54 4.26
N TYR A 515 -14.27 -33.85 4.36
CA TYR A 515 -13.73 -33.03 3.27
C TYR A 515 -13.21 -33.83 2.08
N LYS A 516 -12.69 -35.04 2.31
CA LYS A 516 -12.28 -35.98 1.25
C LYS A 516 -13.44 -36.45 0.38
N ASN A 517 -14.67 -36.39 0.89
CA ASN A 517 -15.88 -36.85 0.21
C ASN A 517 -16.64 -35.73 -0.53
N LEU A 518 -16.05 -34.54 -0.65
CA LEU A 518 -16.64 -33.42 -1.38
C LEU A 518 -16.66 -33.62 -2.90
#